data_AF-A0A957X8K6-F1
#
_entry.id   AF-A0A957X8K6-F1
#
_cell.length_a   1.000
_cell.length_b   1.000
_cell.length_c   1.000
_cell.angle_alpha   90.00
_cell.angle_beta   90.00
_cell.angle_gamma   90.00
#
_symmetry.space_group_name_H-M   'P 1'
#
loop_
_entity.id
_entity.type
_entity.pdbx_description
1 polymer ?
#
loop_
_entity_poly.entity_id
_entity_poly.type
_entity_poly.pdbx_seq_one_letter_code
_entity_poly.pdbx_strand_id
1 'polypeptide(L)'
;MSCEYAAGRIARLRAGIGQLASKRGFYAGLALGGLGLVSAGLVALARRRSDPTGESPLRQQPALIDPNQVPQLPARTQIAPARALSAAERCQTCQTPARSKQGPWYSIGGRSYCQDCAPAAARQADIDLLLPATSGQNGTAAISNVSAGGGSSRVKAVQAGVDYLSPERRVETRLVESRIGLNVGNANEPALFVVDKAYVLLRPDGSDTGLALTPNLKAETGADGQAVIREDTGQWWITHIPSGRVVTDQAYGNLETAHMLGSILAQMDWTRDETEFSTADYRRASATITFFNQSLAEAKQEVGQGNRALSGQPMKPSTQAAPSVPTGTRRLPDNESLAGRLVADGYGGVSRVLEDNGDKLFLIDSLGKRYEIYRQGARTPDESDFEMCRVAMSFDPARQPEASCGACRRSTKDTGAGEMWYKMGWQAFCEGCATEYAANEGYIKEEEIDEHMMELA
;
A
#
# COMPACT_ATOMS: atom_id res chain seq x y z
N MET A 1 -38.81 34.76 44.17
CA MET A 1 -38.71 33.32 44.51
C MET A 1 -37.24 32.95 44.30
N SER A 2 -36.36 33.15 45.31
CA SER A 2 -35.94 32.15 46.33
C SER A 2 -35.16 30.98 45.71
N CYS A 3 -33.93 30.60 46.06
CA CYS A 3 -33.03 30.91 47.19
C CYS A 3 -31.58 30.55 46.80
N GLU A 4 -30.62 31.23 47.44
CA GLU A 4 -29.20 30.87 47.60
C GLU A 4 -28.98 29.70 48.59
N TYR A 5 -27.70 29.28 48.73
CA TYR A 5 -27.00 28.43 49.71
C TYR A 5 -26.48 27.09 49.14
N ALA A 6 -25.21 26.69 49.30
CA ALA A 6 -24.29 26.99 50.40
C ALA A 6 -22.81 27.11 49.98
N ALA A 7 -22.09 27.94 50.73
CA ALA A 7 -20.65 28.17 50.69
C ALA A 7 -19.92 27.45 51.85
N GLY A 8 -18.68 27.03 51.57
CA GLY A 8 -17.45 27.12 52.40
C GLY A 8 -17.39 26.85 53.92
N ARG A 9 -16.35 26.10 54.33
CA ARG A 9 -15.47 26.31 55.51
C ARG A 9 -14.14 25.55 55.26
N ILE A 10 -12.95 26.19 55.16
CA ILE A 10 -12.03 26.69 56.22
C ILE A 10 -11.51 25.53 57.10
N ALA A 11 -10.24 25.36 57.51
CA ALA A 11 -8.89 25.81 57.15
C ALA A 11 -7.91 25.20 58.23
N ARG A 12 -6.60 25.18 57.92
CA ARG A 12 -5.43 25.36 58.83
C ARG A 12 -4.95 24.25 59.80
N LEU A 13 -3.70 23.79 59.60
CA LEU A 13 -2.45 24.04 60.41
C LEU A 13 -1.34 23.02 60.03
N ARG A 14 -0.19 23.46 59.46
CA ARG A 14 1.19 23.54 60.05
C ARG A 14 1.86 22.18 60.39
N ALA A 15 3.15 21.88 60.20
CA ALA A 15 4.34 22.57 59.66
C ALA A 15 5.55 21.57 59.65
N GLY A 16 6.64 21.92 58.93
CA GLY A 16 8.02 21.37 59.04
C GLY A 16 8.57 20.86 57.68
N ILE A 17 9.37 21.59 56.87
CA ILE A 17 10.80 22.00 57.00
C ILE A 17 11.69 20.83 57.47
N GLY A 18 12.72 20.35 56.78
CA GLY A 18 13.36 20.71 55.51
C GLY A 18 14.65 19.89 55.30
N GLN A 19 15.34 20.20 54.20
CA GLN A 19 16.77 19.97 53.90
C GLN A 19 17.29 18.65 53.28
N LEU A 20 17.93 18.86 52.11
CA LEU A 20 19.19 18.30 51.61
C LEU A 20 19.25 16.84 51.12
N ALA A 21 19.27 16.67 49.79
CA ALA A 21 20.24 15.79 49.12
C ALA A 21 20.34 16.13 47.64
N SER A 22 21.40 16.86 47.28
CA SER A 22 21.73 17.27 45.93
C SER A 22 22.27 16.08 45.10
N LYS A 23 21.89 16.05 43.82
CA LYS A 23 22.24 15.05 42.78
C LYS A 23 23.73 15.09 42.34
N ARG A 24 24.70 15.13 43.26
CA ARG A 24 26.14 15.16 42.93
C ARG A 24 26.94 13.94 43.41
N GLY A 25 26.29 12.93 43.99
CA GLY A 25 26.97 11.75 44.56
C GLY A 25 27.12 10.52 43.66
N PHE A 26 26.50 10.45 42.47
CA PHE A 26 26.43 9.20 41.70
C PHE A 26 27.38 9.12 40.49
N TYR A 27 28.06 10.20 40.11
CA TYR A 27 28.96 10.23 38.94
C TYR A 27 30.45 10.23 39.28
N ALA A 28 30.82 10.10 40.56
CA ALA A 28 32.21 9.97 40.99
C ALA A 28 32.71 8.51 41.05
N GLY A 29 31.86 7.52 40.73
CA GLY A 29 32.20 6.09 40.82
C GLY A 29 32.63 5.41 39.50
N LEU A 30 32.59 6.11 38.36
CA LEU A 30 32.82 5.52 37.02
C LEU A 30 33.93 6.23 36.23
N ALA A 31 34.91 6.83 36.92
CA ALA A 31 36.02 7.56 36.31
C ALA A 31 37.41 6.92 36.52
N LEU A 32 37.50 5.67 37.00
CA LEU A 32 38.78 5.00 37.30
C LEU A 32 38.98 3.64 36.59
N GLY A 33 38.27 3.37 35.49
CA GLY A 33 38.28 2.03 34.85
C GLY A 33 38.61 1.98 33.35
N GLY A 34 39.25 2.99 32.76
CA GLY A 34 39.34 3.06 31.28
C GLY A 34 40.55 3.78 30.70
N LEU A 35 41.73 3.69 31.32
CA LEU A 35 42.99 4.22 30.76
C LEU A 35 44.00 3.09 30.56
N GLY A 36 43.77 2.29 29.53
CA GLY A 36 44.76 1.31 29.08
C GLY A 36 44.27 0.52 27.88
N LEU A 37 44.25 1.13 26.68
CA LEU A 37 44.19 0.45 25.37
C LEU A 37 44.27 1.48 24.20
N VAL A 38 45.28 2.36 24.18
CA VAL A 38 45.49 3.32 23.05
C VAL A 38 46.89 3.21 22.41
N SER A 39 47.76 2.31 22.86
CA SER A 39 49.17 2.28 22.42
C SER A 39 49.58 1.12 21.50
N ALA A 40 48.64 0.46 20.79
CA ALA A 40 48.97 -0.68 19.91
C ALA A 40 48.56 -0.55 18.42
N GLY A 41 48.08 0.62 17.98
CA GLY A 41 47.49 0.78 16.63
C GLY A 41 48.36 1.46 15.56
N LEU A 42 49.60 1.87 15.86
CA LEU A 42 50.34 2.84 15.02
C LEU A 42 51.64 2.34 14.36
N VAL A 43 51.81 1.02 14.16
CA VAL A 43 53.02 0.47 13.51
C VAL A 43 52.74 -0.34 12.23
N ALA A 44 51.49 -0.50 11.79
CA ALA A 44 51.15 -1.37 10.65
C ALA A 44 50.86 -0.67 9.30
N LEU A 45 51.31 0.58 9.08
CA LEU A 45 50.98 1.35 7.86
C LEU A 45 52.18 1.82 7.01
N ALA A 46 53.40 1.35 7.27
CA ALA A 46 54.61 1.87 6.59
C ALA A 46 55.33 0.92 5.62
N ARG A 47 54.69 -0.17 5.15
CA ARG A 47 55.28 -1.02 4.08
C ARG A 47 54.22 -1.58 3.12
N ARG A 48 53.85 -0.79 2.11
CA ARG A 48 53.38 -1.31 0.82
C ARG A 48 53.72 -0.31 -0.29
N ARG A 49 54.97 -0.38 -0.74
CA ARG A 49 55.43 0.17 -2.01
C ARG A 49 55.37 -0.94 -3.06
N SER A 50 54.65 -0.65 -4.15
CA SER A 50 55.08 -0.87 -5.53
C SER A 50 55.32 -2.30 -6.02
N ASP A 51 54.30 -2.89 -6.65
CA ASP A 51 54.45 -3.88 -7.72
C ASP A 51 53.53 -3.49 -8.89
N PRO A 52 54.06 -3.23 -10.10
CA PRO A 52 53.25 -2.93 -11.28
C PRO A 52 53.34 -4.05 -12.31
N THR A 53 52.80 -5.23 -12.02
CA THR A 53 52.40 -6.24 -13.03
C THR A 53 51.73 -7.40 -12.31
N GLY A 54 50.40 -7.40 -12.30
CA GLY A 54 49.62 -8.51 -11.75
C GLY A 54 48.28 -8.55 -12.46
N GLU A 55 48.15 -9.49 -13.41
CA GLU A 55 46.87 -9.88 -13.99
C GLU A 55 45.88 -10.18 -12.87
N SER A 56 44.73 -9.48 -12.89
CA SER A 56 43.63 -9.75 -11.99
C SER A 56 43.20 -11.22 -12.14
N PRO A 57 43.17 -12.03 -11.07
CA PRO A 57 42.57 -13.35 -11.16
C PRO A 57 41.10 -13.17 -11.51
N LEU A 58 40.69 -13.75 -12.63
CA LEU A 58 39.30 -13.93 -13.02
C LEU A 58 38.53 -14.40 -11.78
N ARG A 59 37.62 -13.53 -11.29
CA ARG A 59 36.61 -13.90 -10.30
C ARG A 59 35.90 -15.13 -10.84
N GLN A 60 36.18 -16.28 -10.26
CA GLN A 60 35.38 -17.48 -10.46
C GLN A 60 33.95 -17.13 -10.06
N GLN A 61 33.07 -17.06 -11.06
CA GLN A 61 31.64 -17.03 -10.83
C GLN A 61 31.28 -18.26 -9.97
N PRO A 62 30.43 -18.11 -8.93
CA PRO A 62 29.91 -19.26 -8.23
C PRO A 62 29.23 -20.19 -9.24
N ALA A 63 29.59 -21.47 -9.22
CA ALA A 63 29.03 -22.45 -10.14
C ALA A 63 27.50 -22.41 -10.06
N LEU A 64 26.83 -22.30 -11.23
CA LEU A 64 25.38 -22.41 -11.32
C LEU A 64 24.93 -23.70 -10.63
N ILE A 65 23.93 -23.58 -9.75
CA ILE A 65 23.27 -24.72 -9.14
C ILE A 65 22.69 -25.58 -10.27
N ASP A 66 23.13 -26.84 -10.33
CA ASP A 66 22.63 -27.82 -11.29
C ASP A 66 21.11 -27.97 -11.10
N PRO A 67 20.27 -27.69 -12.11
CA PRO A 67 18.81 -27.76 -12.00
C PRO A 67 18.32 -29.16 -11.64
N ASN A 68 19.13 -30.20 -11.83
CA ASN A 68 18.81 -31.57 -11.41
C ASN A 68 19.04 -31.82 -9.91
N GLN A 69 19.63 -30.87 -9.19
CA GLN A 69 19.91 -30.97 -7.74
C GLN A 69 18.91 -30.19 -6.87
N VAL A 70 17.91 -29.53 -7.48
CA VAL A 70 16.82 -28.90 -6.72
C VAL A 70 15.92 -30.00 -6.15
N PRO A 71 15.75 -30.09 -4.82
CA PRO A 71 14.85 -31.07 -4.22
C PRO A 71 13.44 -30.86 -4.78
N GLN A 72 12.91 -31.85 -5.49
CA GLN A 72 11.52 -31.79 -5.93
C GLN A 72 10.63 -31.82 -4.69
N LEU A 73 9.90 -30.73 -4.45
CA LEU A 73 8.86 -30.72 -3.44
C LEU A 73 7.81 -31.78 -3.83
N PRO A 74 7.32 -32.59 -2.88
CA PRO A 74 6.30 -33.58 -3.18
C PRO A 74 5.07 -32.88 -3.77
N ALA A 75 4.57 -33.40 -4.90
CA ALA A 75 3.36 -32.87 -5.52
C ALA A 75 2.22 -32.86 -4.49
N ARG A 76 1.61 -31.69 -4.28
CA ARG A 76 0.46 -31.55 -3.39
C ARG A 76 -0.71 -32.38 -3.90
N THR A 77 -1.47 -32.92 -2.96
CA THR A 77 -2.68 -33.69 -3.31
C THR A 77 -3.72 -32.73 -3.86
N GLN A 78 -4.29 -33.04 -5.03
CA GLN A 78 -5.37 -32.26 -5.64
C GLN A 78 -6.72 -32.94 -5.38
N ILE A 79 -7.73 -32.16 -4.99
CA ILE A 79 -9.10 -32.65 -4.77
C ILE A 79 -10.08 -32.00 -5.75
N ALA A 80 -10.75 -32.84 -6.52
CA ALA A 80 -11.85 -32.44 -7.39
C ALA A 80 -13.14 -32.18 -6.58
N PRO A 81 -14.09 -31.40 -7.14
CA PRO A 81 -15.41 -31.25 -6.53
C PRO A 81 -16.07 -32.61 -6.27
N ALA A 82 -16.58 -32.79 -5.07
CA ALA A 82 -17.37 -33.95 -4.69
C ALA A 82 -18.61 -34.04 -5.58
N ARG A 83 -18.94 -35.26 -6.02
CA ARG A 83 -20.22 -35.54 -6.68
C ARG A 83 -21.37 -35.24 -5.71
N ALA A 84 -22.54 -34.92 -6.27
CA ALA A 84 -23.76 -34.50 -5.58
C ALA A 84 -23.85 -35.06 -4.15
N LEU A 85 -23.70 -34.16 -3.17
CA LEU A 85 -23.85 -34.51 -1.76
C LEU A 85 -25.29 -34.88 -1.46
N SER A 86 -25.48 -35.76 -0.47
CA SER A 86 -26.81 -36.06 0.03
C SER A 86 -27.44 -34.80 0.63
N ALA A 87 -28.76 -34.63 0.49
CA ALA A 87 -29.45 -33.46 1.02
C ALA A 87 -29.33 -33.29 2.54
N ALA A 88 -28.89 -34.33 3.26
CA ALA A 88 -28.66 -34.33 4.70
C ALA A 88 -27.27 -33.81 5.10
N GLU A 89 -26.30 -33.74 4.19
CA GLU A 89 -24.96 -33.26 4.49
C GLU A 89 -24.93 -31.76 4.74
N ARG A 90 -24.01 -31.35 5.62
CA ARG A 90 -23.80 -29.97 6.03
C ARG A 90 -22.35 -29.60 5.89
N CYS A 91 -22.08 -28.34 5.55
CA CYS A 91 -20.72 -27.82 5.56
C CYS A 91 -20.14 -27.89 6.97
N GLN A 92 -18.98 -28.53 7.12
CA GLN A 92 -18.34 -28.71 8.41
C GLN A 92 -18.11 -27.39 9.16
N THR A 93 -17.80 -26.31 8.43
CA THR A 93 -17.46 -25.00 9.02
C THR A 93 -18.70 -24.15 9.30
N CYS A 94 -19.54 -23.92 8.29
CA CYS A 94 -20.69 -23.00 8.42
C CYS A 94 -22.01 -23.70 8.76
N GLN A 95 -22.03 -25.03 8.87
CA GLN A 95 -23.20 -25.86 9.19
C GLN A 95 -24.39 -25.74 8.22
N THR A 96 -24.18 -25.05 7.10
CA THR A 96 -25.18 -24.86 6.06
C THR A 96 -25.46 -26.18 5.35
N PRO A 97 -26.72 -26.60 5.19
CA PRO A 97 -27.06 -27.84 4.50
C PRO A 97 -26.78 -27.76 3.00
N ALA A 98 -26.43 -28.91 2.39
CA ALA A 98 -26.05 -29.00 0.99
C ALA A 98 -27.10 -28.40 0.04
N ARG A 99 -28.38 -28.63 0.33
CA ARG A 99 -29.51 -28.15 -0.47
C ARG A 99 -29.66 -26.62 -0.54
N SER A 100 -29.09 -25.87 0.42
CA SER A 100 -29.30 -24.41 0.49
C SER A 100 -28.13 -23.61 -0.07
N LYS A 101 -27.04 -24.25 -0.51
CA LYS A 101 -25.96 -23.57 -1.25
C LYS A 101 -25.79 -24.17 -2.63
N GLN A 102 -25.89 -23.30 -3.63
CA GLN A 102 -25.50 -23.60 -4.99
C GLN A 102 -23.97 -23.61 -5.09
N GLY A 103 -23.44 -24.38 -6.04
CA GLY A 103 -22.01 -24.47 -6.32
C GLY A 103 -21.36 -25.81 -5.94
N PRO A 104 -20.07 -25.98 -6.28
CA PRO A 104 -19.32 -27.19 -5.97
C PRO A 104 -19.12 -27.36 -4.46
N TRP A 105 -19.11 -28.62 -4.06
CA TRP A 105 -18.75 -29.05 -2.71
C TRP A 105 -17.46 -29.84 -2.77
N TYR A 106 -16.69 -29.85 -1.67
CA TYR A 106 -15.41 -30.54 -1.60
C TYR A 106 -15.39 -31.45 -0.37
N SER A 107 -14.81 -32.64 -0.51
CA SER A 107 -14.58 -33.56 0.60
C SER A 107 -13.09 -33.51 0.96
N ILE A 108 -12.76 -32.92 2.11
CA ILE A 108 -11.37 -32.74 2.58
C ILE A 108 -11.25 -33.50 3.90
N GLY A 109 -10.37 -34.51 3.94
CA GLY A 109 -10.21 -35.36 5.13
C GLY A 109 -11.51 -36.07 5.57
N GLY A 110 -12.36 -36.47 4.61
CA GLY A 110 -13.64 -37.14 4.87
C GLY A 110 -14.76 -36.23 5.38
N ARG A 111 -14.55 -34.91 5.38
CA ARG A 111 -15.55 -33.91 5.79
C ARG A 111 -15.97 -33.05 4.60
N SER A 112 -17.25 -32.68 4.57
CA SER A 112 -17.85 -31.94 3.46
C SER A 112 -17.77 -30.43 3.70
N TYR A 113 -17.27 -29.68 2.72
CA TYR A 113 -17.12 -28.23 2.75
C TYR A 113 -17.81 -27.61 1.52
N CYS A 114 -18.54 -26.52 1.74
CA CYS A 114 -19.09 -25.73 0.64
C CYS A 114 -17.99 -24.90 -0.06
N GLN A 115 -18.28 -24.39 -1.27
CA GLN A 115 -17.37 -23.58 -2.08
C GLN A 115 -16.66 -22.46 -1.30
N ASP A 116 -17.34 -21.82 -0.34
CA ASP A 116 -16.76 -20.69 0.40
C ASP A 116 -15.86 -21.14 1.56
N CYS A 117 -16.12 -22.33 2.13
CA CYS A 117 -15.38 -22.85 3.28
C CYS A 117 -14.23 -23.79 2.89
N ALA A 118 -14.31 -24.39 1.71
CA ALA A 118 -13.33 -25.35 1.22
C ALA A 118 -11.91 -24.75 1.07
N PRO A 119 -11.70 -23.51 0.57
CA PRO A 119 -10.34 -22.97 0.40
C PRO A 119 -9.55 -22.85 1.71
N ALA A 120 -10.24 -22.51 2.81
CA ALA A 120 -9.60 -22.42 4.13
C ALA A 120 -9.23 -23.81 4.67
N ALA A 121 -10.12 -24.80 4.51
CA ALA A 121 -9.86 -26.19 4.92
C ALA A 121 -8.76 -26.85 4.08
N ALA A 122 -8.70 -26.54 2.78
CA ALA A 122 -7.69 -27.06 1.86
C ALA A 122 -6.28 -26.54 2.23
N ARG A 123 -6.16 -25.24 2.56
CA ARG A 123 -4.91 -24.66 3.08
C ARG A 123 -4.44 -25.33 4.38
N GLN A 124 -5.36 -25.64 5.30
CA GLN A 124 -5.02 -26.32 6.55
C GLN A 124 -4.55 -27.77 6.34
N ALA A 125 -4.98 -28.40 5.24
CA ALA A 125 -4.63 -29.77 4.91
C ALA A 125 -3.48 -29.88 3.88
N ASP A 126 -2.89 -28.76 3.44
CA ASP A 126 -1.90 -28.67 2.36
C ASP A 126 -2.35 -29.36 1.06
N ILE A 127 -3.61 -29.10 0.67
CA ILE A 127 -4.29 -29.67 -0.49
C ILE A 127 -4.68 -28.55 -1.46
N ASP A 128 -4.58 -28.81 -2.75
CA ASP A 128 -5.06 -27.92 -3.81
C ASP A 128 -6.47 -28.33 -4.28
N LEU A 129 -7.35 -27.35 -4.52
CA LEU A 129 -8.72 -27.58 -5.00
C LEU A 129 -8.81 -27.37 -6.50
N LEU A 130 -9.39 -28.32 -7.22
CA LEU A 130 -9.68 -28.17 -8.65
C LEU A 130 -11.01 -27.45 -8.83
N LEU A 131 -11.03 -26.44 -9.71
CA LEU A 131 -12.27 -25.77 -10.11
C LEU A 131 -13.14 -26.73 -10.96
N PRO A 132 -14.47 -26.70 -10.82
CA PRO A 132 -15.34 -27.47 -11.69
C PRO A 132 -15.10 -27.03 -13.14
N ALA A 133 -14.88 -28.00 -14.03
CA ALA A 133 -14.84 -27.73 -15.46
C ALA A 133 -16.17 -27.09 -15.84
N THR A 134 -16.16 -25.83 -16.25
CA THR A 134 -17.32 -25.13 -16.79
C THR A 134 -17.68 -25.82 -18.10
N SER A 135 -18.53 -26.84 -18.02
CA SER A 135 -19.10 -27.48 -19.20
C SER A 135 -19.96 -26.44 -19.92
N GLY A 136 -19.43 -25.85 -20.99
CA GLY A 136 -20.15 -24.94 -21.85
C GLY A 136 -21.41 -25.62 -22.39
N GLN A 137 -22.58 -25.10 -22.01
CA GLN A 137 -23.83 -25.38 -22.73
C GLN A 137 -24.70 -24.12 -22.83
N ASN A 138 -24.97 -23.80 -24.09
CA ASN A 138 -26.07 -23.02 -24.64
C ASN A 138 -27.41 -23.28 -23.93
N GLY A 139 -28.21 -22.23 -23.71
CA GLY A 139 -29.61 -22.38 -23.29
C GLY A 139 -30.28 -21.10 -22.82
N THR A 140 -31.07 -20.51 -23.69
CA THR A 140 -31.98 -19.36 -23.53
C THR A 140 -33.08 -19.50 -22.47
N ALA A 141 -33.49 -18.33 -21.95
CA ALA A 141 -34.78 -17.95 -21.35
C ALA A 141 -35.05 -18.31 -19.87
N ALA A 142 -35.22 -17.30 -19.00
CA ALA A 142 -36.53 -16.71 -18.68
C ALA A 142 -36.46 -15.72 -17.51
N ILE A 143 -37.12 -14.59 -17.68
CA ILE A 143 -37.44 -13.59 -16.65
C ILE A 143 -38.47 -14.16 -15.68
N SER A 144 -38.32 -13.94 -14.37
CA SER A 144 -39.46 -13.74 -13.45
C SER A 144 -39.03 -13.06 -12.14
N ASN A 145 -39.82 -12.04 -11.81
CA ASN A 145 -39.80 -11.23 -10.60
C ASN A 145 -40.43 -11.95 -9.38
N VAL A 146 -40.32 -11.25 -8.24
CA VAL A 146 -41.15 -11.25 -7.02
C VAL A 146 -40.70 -12.20 -5.89
N SER A 147 -40.15 -11.63 -4.80
CA SER A 147 -40.89 -11.43 -3.53
C SER A 147 -39.94 -11.23 -2.33
N ALA A 148 -40.23 -10.16 -1.58
CA ALA A 148 -39.70 -9.87 -0.26
C ALA A 148 -40.01 -10.97 0.76
N GLY A 149 -39.08 -11.17 1.70
CA GLY A 149 -39.26 -12.02 2.87
C GLY A 149 -38.06 -11.92 3.80
N GLY A 150 -38.16 -11.03 4.79
CA GLY A 150 -37.14 -10.81 5.81
C GLY A 150 -36.85 -12.05 6.65
N GLY A 151 -35.61 -12.18 7.08
CA GLY A 151 -35.16 -13.28 7.91
C GLY A 151 -33.67 -13.16 8.22
N SER A 152 -33.38 -12.39 9.26
CA SER A 152 -32.12 -12.30 10.00
C SER A 152 -31.11 -13.43 9.72
N SER A 153 -29.93 -13.07 9.22
CA SER A 153 -28.74 -13.91 9.34
C SER A 153 -27.49 -13.04 9.33
N ARG A 154 -26.79 -13.11 10.47
CA ARG A 154 -25.47 -12.56 10.76
C ARG A 154 -24.55 -12.60 9.54
N VAL A 155 -24.25 -11.43 8.99
CA VAL A 155 -23.19 -11.24 8.02
C VAL A 155 -21.87 -11.22 8.79
N LYS A 156 -21.07 -12.27 8.58
CA LYS A 156 -19.64 -12.23 8.86
C LYS A 156 -19.03 -11.18 7.94
N ALA A 157 -18.45 -10.15 8.54
CA ALA A 157 -17.65 -9.10 7.94
C ALA A 157 -16.86 -9.60 6.71
N VAL A 158 -17.32 -9.21 5.53
CA VAL A 158 -16.51 -9.16 4.32
C VAL A 158 -15.96 -7.75 4.31
N GLN A 159 -14.66 -7.60 4.53
CA GLN A 159 -13.97 -6.36 4.17
C GLN A 159 -14.38 -6.01 2.74
N ALA A 160 -14.99 -4.85 2.52
CA ALA A 160 -14.96 -4.20 1.21
C ALA A 160 -13.54 -3.66 0.88
N GLY A 161 -12.51 -4.24 1.48
CA GLY A 161 -11.44 -4.97 0.82
C GLY A 161 -11.12 -4.53 -0.59
N VAL A 162 -10.26 -3.53 -0.71
CA VAL A 162 -9.34 -3.48 -1.85
C VAL A 162 -8.58 -4.80 -1.84
N ASP A 163 -8.91 -5.70 -2.77
CA ASP A 163 -8.31 -7.03 -2.89
C ASP A 163 -6.87 -6.87 -3.39
N TYR A 164 -5.96 -6.48 -2.49
CA TYR A 164 -4.53 -6.45 -2.75
C TYR A 164 -3.96 -7.86 -2.64
N LEU A 165 -2.86 -8.10 -3.35
CA LEU A 165 -2.17 -9.38 -3.32
C LEU A 165 -1.44 -9.51 -1.99
N SER A 166 -1.91 -10.44 -1.17
CA SER A 166 -1.34 -10.71 0.16
C SER A 166 0.14 -11.14 0.02
N PRO A 167 1.08 -10.48 0.73
CA PRO A 167 2.50 -10.86 0.72
C PRO A 167 2.74 -12.31 1.16
N GLU A 168 1.89 -12.84 2.04
CA GLU A 168 1.92 -14.23 2.52
C GLU A 168 1.63 -15.24 1.40
N ARG A 169 1.01 -14.79 0.31
CA ARG A 169 0.72 -15.60 -0.89
C ARG A 169 1.69 -15.34 -2.04
N ARG A 170 2.84 -14.70 -1.78
CA ARG A 170 3.85 -14.48 -2.81
C ARG A 170 4.18 -15.79 -3.54
N VAL A 171 4.23 -15.71 -4.86
CA VAL A 171 4.64 -16.85 -5.69
C VAL A 171 6.15 -16.98 -5.56
N GLU A 172 6.63 -18.20 -5.35
CA GLU A 172 8.07 -18.45 -5.43
C GLU A 172 8.52 -18.20 -6.87
N THR A 173 9.49 -17.30 -7.06
CA THR A 173 10.00 -16.97 -8.39
C THR A 173 11.52 -17.04 -8.40
N ARG A 174 12.07 -17.36 -9.58
CA ARG A 174 13.50 -17.32 -9.86
C ARG A 174 13.80 -16.27 -10.91
N LEU A 175 14.97 -15.65 -10.79
CA LEU A 175 15.46 -14.68 -11.76
C LEU A 175 16.34 -15.38 -12.79
N VAL A 176 16.09 -15.10 -14.08
CA VAL A 176 16.93 -15.56 -15.18
C VAL A 176 17.36 -14.35 -16.00
N GLU A 177 18.67 -14.16 -16.16
CA GLU A 177 19.22 -13.10 -17.00
C GLU A 177 18.67 -13.20 -18.43
N SER A 178 18.22 -12.07 -18.96
CA SER A 178 17.63 -12.00 -20.30
C SER A 178 17.75 -10.59 -20.88
N ARG A 179 17.46 -10.48 -22.18
CA ARG A 179 17.36 -9.22 -22.90
C ARG A 179 15.90 -8.81 -22.95
N ILE A 180 15.58 -7.63 -22.42
CA ILE A 180 14.21 -7.14 -22.34
C ILE A 180 14.07 -5.85 -23.15
N GLY A 181 13.05 -5.80 -24.02
CA GLY A 181 12.65 -4.58 -24.71
C GLY A 181 11.83 -3.69 -23.78
N LEU A 182 12.27 -2.46 -23.61
CA LEU A 182 11.58 -1.40 -22.89
C LEU A 182 10.99 -0.40 -23.88
N ASN A 183 9.73 -0.04 -23.69
CA ASN A 183 9.14 1.10 -24.38
C ASN A 183 9.48 2.36 -23.58
N VAL A 184 10.47 3.10 -24.07
CA VAL A 184 10.89 4.41 -23.54
C VAL A 184 10.31 5.53 -24.40
N GLY A 185 10.07 6.70 -23.82
CA GLY A 185 9.44 7.83 -24.52
C GLY A 185 7.99 8.04 -24.12
N ASN A 186 7.31 8.94 -24.83
CA ASN A 186 5.92 9.27 -24.55
C ASN A 186 4.95 8.37 -25.35
N ALA A 187 3.66 8.40 -25.02
CA ALA A 187 2.66 7.55 -25.68
C ALA A 187 2.54 7.79 -27.21
N ASN A 188 2.93 8.97 -27.70
CA ASN A 188 2.84 9.34 -29.12
C ASN A 188 4.12 8.97 -29.90
N GLU A 189 5.25 8.83 -29.22
CA GLU A 189 6.57 8.54 -29.78
C GLU A 189 7.29 7.48 -28.94
N PRO A 190 6.76 6.23 -28.87
CA PRO A 190 7.43 5.15 -28.19
C PRO A 190 8.70 4.77 -28.96
N ALA A 191 9.81 4.67 -28.25
CA ALA A 191 11.05 4.10 -28.72
C ALA A 191 11.31 2.78 -27.98
N LEU A 192 11.64 1.74 -28.72
CA LEU A 192 12.02 0.46 -28.14
C LEU A 192 13.52 0.48 -27.80
N PHE A 193 13.84 0.32 -26.52
CA PHE A 193 15.20 0.19 -26.02
C PHE A 193 15.44 -1.22 -25.48
N VAL A 194 16.44 -1.93 -25.98
CA VAL A 194 16.76 -3.28 -25.49
C VAL A 194 17.80 -3.17 -24.37
N VAL A 195 17.44 -3.68 -23.20
CA VAL A 195 18.32 -3.76 -22.04
C VAL A 195 18.96 -5.15 -21.99
N ASP A 196 20.28 -5.20 -21.86
CA ASP A 196 21.02 -6.47 -21.93
C ASP A 196 21.20 -7.14 -20.55
N LYS A 197 21.05 -6.38 -19.45
CA LYS A 197 21.21 -6.87 -18.07
C LYS A 197 19.90 -6.83 -17.27
N ALA A 198 18.84 -7.37 -17.85
CA ALA A 198 17.55 -7.55 -17.19
C ALA A 198 17.37 -8.98 -16.68
N TYR A 199 16.39 -9.19 -15.82
CA TYR A 199 16.03 -10.52 -15.30
C TYR A 199 14.56 -10.82 -15.53
N VAL A 200 14.24 -11.92 -16.21
CA VAL A 200 12.86 -12.42 -16.29
C VAL A 200 12.50 -13.11 -14.98
N LEU A 201 11.29 -12.86 -14.47
CA LEU A 201 10.74 -13.59 -13.33
C LEU A 201 10.05 -14.84 -13.85
N LEU A 202 10.59 -16.00 -13.49
CA LEU A 202 10.00 -17.29 -13.81
C LEU A 202 9.42 -17.94 -12.54
N ARG A 203 8.33 -18.68 -12.71
CA ARG A 203 7.79 -19.58 -11.68
C ARG A 203 8.72 -20.79 -11.48
N PRO A 204 8.53 -21.60 -10.42
CA PRO A 204 9.41 -22.72 -10.11
C PRO A 204 9.38 -23.81 -11.19
N ASP A 205 8.24 -23.97 -11.87
CA ASP A 205 8.07 -24.84 -13.04
C ASP A 205 8.75 -24.31 -14.32
N GLY A 206 9.35 -23.11 -14.24
CA GLY A 206 9.99 -22.43 -15.35
C GLY A 206 9.04 -21.64 -16.25
N SER A 207 7.74 -21.57 -15.94
CA SER A 207 6.82 -20.74 -16.72
C SER A 207 7.13 -19.25 -16.54
N ASP A 208 6.95 -18.48 -17.60
CA ASP A 208 7.04 -17.02 -17.53
C ASP A 208 5.90 -16.46 -16.67
N THR A 209 6.21 -15.44 -15.86
CA THR A 209 5.20 -14.68 -15.13
C THR A 209 4.63 -13.53 -15.95
N GLY A 210 5.34 -13.11 -17.00
CA GLY A 210 5.09 -11.90 -17.79
C GLY A 210 5.75 -10.64 -17.21
N LEU A 211 6.54 -10.79 -16.15
CA LEU A 211 7.27 -9.71 -15.48
C LEU A 211 8.78 -9.86 -15.64
N ALA A 212 9.47 -8.73 -15.74
CA ALA A 212 10.92 -8.64 -15.68
C ALA A 212 11.38 -7.57 -14.66
N LEU A 213 12.58 -7.74 -14.11
CA LEU A 213 13.30 -6.70 -13.39
C LEU A 213 14.29 -6.05 -14.35
N THR A 214 14.14 -4.76 -14.57
CA THR A 214 14.99 -4.00 -15.48
C THR A 214 15.75 -2.91 -14.73
N PRO A 215 17.04 -2.67 -15.01
CA PRO A 215 17.76 -1.54 -14.43
C PRO A 215 17.14 -0.21 -14.89
N ASN A 216 17.31 0.82 -14.07
CA ASN A 216 16.93 2.17 -14.47
C ASN A 216 17.77 2.63 -15.67
N LEU A 217 17.17 3.41 -16.57
CA LEU A 217 17.86 3.95 -17.73
C LEU A 217 18.15 5.44 -17.50
N LYS A 218 19.42 5.82 -17.59
CA LYS A 218 19.86 7.22 -17.51
C LYS A 218 20.27 7.69 -18.89
N ALA A 219 19.62 8.75 -19.37
CA ALA A 219 20.09 9.49 -20.52
C ALA A 219 21.26 10.39 -20.09
N GLU A 220 22.43 10.17 -20.69
CA GLU A 220 23.62 10.99 -20.53
C GLU A 220 23.96 11.65 -21.88
N THR A 221 24.54 12.84 -21.86
CA THR A 221 25.09 13.44 -23.09
C THR A 221 26.48 12.87 -23.33
N GLY A 222 26.65 12.17 -24.45
CA GLY A 222 27.92 11.66 -24.93
C GLY A 222 28.93 12.76 -25.26
N ALA A 223 30.19 12.39 -25.45
CA ALA A 223 31.27 13.32 -25.76
C ALA A 223 31.07 14.05 -27.11
N ASP A 224 30.27 13.47 -27.99
CA ASP A 224 29.84 13.98 -29.31
C ASP A 224 28.55 14.82 -29.24
N GLY A 225 27.98 15.02 -28.05
CA GLY A 225 26.72 15.73 -27.86
C GLY A 225 25.46 14.89 -28.11
N GLN A 226 25.60 13.61 -28.46
CA GLN A 226 24.44 12.72 -28.65
C GLN A 226 23.93 12.17 -27.32
N ALA A 227 22.63 11.92 -27.21
CA ALA A 227 22.06 11.25 -26.04
C ALA A 227 22.48 9.77 -26.04
N VAL A 228 23.24 9.35 -25.02
CA VAL A 228 23.64 7.98 -24.76
C VAL A 228 22.83 7.46 -23.58
N ILE A 229 22.08 6.38 -23.77
CA ILE A 229 21.33 5.73 -22.71
C ILE A 229 22.27 4.74 -22.00
N ARG A 230 22.37 4.85 -20.67
CA ARG A 230 23.13 3.93 -19.82
C ARG A 230 22.23 3.22 -18.82
N GLU A 231 22.54 1.95 -18.57
CA GLU A 231 21.92 1.15 -17.52
C GLU A 231 22.47 1.55 -16.14
N ASP A 232 21.60 1.89 -15.20
CA ASP A 232 21.90 2.13 -13.79
C ASP A 232 21.38 0.96 -12.95
N THR A 233 22.28 0.03 -12.62
CA THR A 233 21.96 -1.15 -11.79
C THR A 233 21.79 -0.83 -10.31
N GLY A 234 21.94 0.44 -9.90
CA GLY A 234 21.62 0.91 -8.55
C GLY A 234 20.11 1.10 -8.32
N GLN A 235 19.32 1.08 -9.39
CA GLN A 235 17.87 1.24 -9.33
C GLN A 235 17.20 0.21 -10.26
N TRP A 236 16.13 -0.40 -9.79
CA TRP A 236 15.45 -1.50 -10.47
C TRP A 236 13.97 -1.21 -10.63
N TRP A 237 13.46 -1.40 -11.83
CA TRP A 237 12.05 -1.31 -12.18
C TRP A 237 11.44 -2.70 -12.32
N ILE A 238 10.13 -2.79 -12.13
CA ILE A 238 9.35 -3.97 -12.53
C ILE A 238 8.68 -3.63 -13.86
N THR A 239 8.92 -4.46 -14.87
CA THR A 239 8.48 -4.24 -16.25
C THR A 239 7.52 -5.35 -16.67
N HIS A 240 6.42 -4.96 -17.31
CA HIS A 240 5.52 -5.85 -18.01
C HIS A 240 6.15 -6.22 -19.36
N ILE A 241 6.53 -7.48 -19.53
CA ILE A 241 7.29 -7.94 -20.71
C ILE A 241 6.52 -7.71 -22.02
N PRO A 242 5.23 -8.09 -22.15
CA PRO A 242 4.49 -7.92 -23.40
C PRO A 242 4.43 -6.46 -23.88
N SER A 243 4.22 -5.49 -22.98
CA SER A 243 4.13 -4.08 -23.37
C SER A 243 5.42 -3.30 -23.23
N GLY A 244 6.48 -3.88 -22.66
CA GLY A 244 7.75 -3.20 -22.36
C GLY A 244 7.61 -2.01 -21.41
N ARG A 245 6.45 -1.86 -20.74
CA ARG A 245 6.17 -0.75 -19.83
C ARG A 245 6.54 -1.07 -18.41
N VAL A 246 6.93 -0.04 -17.67
CA VAL A 246 7.15 -0.13 -16.23
C VAL A 246 5.80 -0.19 -15.51
N VAL A 247 5.68 -1.13 -14.57
CA VAL A 247 4.47 -1.39 -13.77
C VAL A 247 4.41 -0.50 -12.53
N THR A 248 5.57 -0.08 -12.02
CA THR A 248 5.69 0.69 -10.77
C THR A 248 5.91 2.18 -11.04
N ASP A 249 5.47 3.02 -10.12
CA ASP A 249 5.65 4.47 -10.15
C ASP A 249 7.06 4.93 -9.76
N GLN A 250 7.79 4.09 -9.01
CA GLN A 250 9.16 4.34 -8.59
C GLN A 250 10.10 3.15 -8.82
N ALA A 251 11.39 3.47 -8.92
CA ALA A 251 12.47 2.48 -8.98
C ALA A 251 12.90 2.05 -7.58
N TYR A 252 13.24 0.78 -7.42
CA TYR A 252 13.71 0.19 -6.17
C TYR A 252 15.23 0.25 -6.07
N GLY A 253 15.76 0.65 -4.91
CA GLY A 253 17.20 0.85 -4.72
C GLY A 253 18.07 -0.42 -4.73
N ASN A 254 17.47 -1.61 -4.88
CA ASN A 254 18.20 -2.86 -5.08
C ASN A 254 17.31 -3.93 -5.74
N LEU A 255 17.97 -4.92 -6.35
CA LEU A 255 17.34 -6.02 -7.07
C LEU A 255 16.44 -6.87 -6.16
N GLU A 256 16.87 -7.14 -4.92
CA GLU A 256 16.14 -7.99 -3.96
C GLU A 256 14.77 -7.42 -3.60
N THR A 257 14.69 -6.10 -3.38
CA THR A 257 13.43 -5.41 -3.08
C THR A 257 12.48 -5.46 -4.28
N ALA A 258 12.99 -5.23 -5.49
CA ALA A 258 12.20 -5.34 -6.71
C ALA A 258 11.71 -6.78 -6.94
N HIS A 259 12.57 -7.78 -6.67
CA HIS A 259 12.22 -9.20 -6.78
C HIS A 259 11.15 -9.62 -5.78
N MET A 260 11.19 -9.10 -4.55
CA MET A 260 10.17 -9.35 -3.53
C MET A 260 8.79 -8.86 -4.00
N LEU A 261 8.69 -7.62 -4.47
CA LEU A 261 7.43 -7.11 -5.01
C LEU A 261 7.01 -7.84 -6.29
N GLY A 262 7.94 -8.11 -7.21
CA GLY A 262 7.66 -8.87 -8.42
C GLY A 262 7.10 -10.27 -8.13
N SER A 263 7.58 -10.94 -7.08
CA SER A 263 7.05 -12.23 -6.60
C SER A 263 5.63 -12.12 -6.03
N ILE A 264 5.27 -10.99 -5.42
CA ILE A 264 3.91 -10.72 -4.96
C ILE A 264 3.01 -10.47 -6.17
N LEU A 265 3.44 -9.61 -7.11
CA LEU A 265 2.69 -9.29 -8.32
C LEU A 265 2.48 -10.50 -9.23
N ALA A 266 3.42 -11.46 -9.26
CA ALA A 266 3.34 -12.71 -10.01
C ALA A 266 2.15 -13.64 -9.62
N GLN A 267 1.38 -13.28 -8.59
CA GLN A 267 0.08 -13.89 -8.30
C GLN A 267 -0.99 -13.58 -9.37
N MET A 268 -0.81 -12.48 -10.11
CA MET A 268 -1.62 -12.15 -11.28
C MET A 268 -1.01 -12.74 -12.56
N ASP A 269 -1.85 -12.91 -13.58
CA ASP A 269 -1.39 -13.31 -14.91
C ASP A 269 -0.95 -12.09 -15.72
N TRP A 270 0.37 -11.86 -15.76
CA TRP A 270 1.01 -10.80 -16.54
C TRP A 270 1.48 -11.24 -17.92
N THR A 271 1.19 -12.47 -18.34
CA THR A 271 1.53 -12.92 -19.70
C THR A 271 0.57 -12.38 -20.75
N ARG A 272 -0.57 -11.82 -20.31
CA ARG A 272 -1.62 -11.23 -21.13
C ARG A 272 -1.23 -9.87 -21.67
N ASP A 273 -1.84 -9.47 -22.78
CA ASP A 273 -1.65 -8.13 -23.33
C ASP A 273 -2.22 -7.06 -22.37
N GLU A 274 -1.61 -5.87 -22.35
CA GLU A 274 -2.03 -4.75 -21.49
C GLU A 274 -3.50 -4.34 -21.70
N THR A 275 -4.02 -4.52 -22.93
CA THR A 275 -5.43 -4.26 -23.27
C THR A 275 -6.41 -5.27 -22.66
N GLU A 276 -5.93 -6.43 -22.22
CA GLU A 276 -6.74 -7.47 -21.55
C GLU A 276 -6.82 -7.28 -20.03
N PHE A 277 -6.04 -6.35 -19.46
CA PHE A 277 -6.12 -6.01 -18.05
C PHE A 277 -7.39 -5.24 -17.75
N SER A 278 -8.20 -5.79 -16.85
CA SER A 278 -9.40 -5.12 -16.38
C SER A 278 -9.04 -3.95 -15.46
N THR A 279 -9.97 -3.00 -15.30
CA THR A 279 -9.84 -1.94 -14.26
C THR A 279 -9.68 -2.52 -12.86
N ALA A 280 -10.17 -3.73 -12.60
CA ALA A 280 -9.97 -4.42 -11.31
C ALA A 280 -8.51 -4.90 -11.16
N ASP A 281 -7.89 -5.39 -12.23
CA ASP A 281 -6.49 -5.84 -12.22
C ASP A 281 -5.55 -4.66 -11.93
N TYR A 282 -5.74 -3.53 -12.61
CA TYR A 282 -4.94 -2.32 -12.37
C TYR A 282 -5.09 -1.82 -10.92
N ARG A 283 -6.31 -1.78 -10.39
CA ARG A 283 -6.56 -1.39 -8.99
C ARG A 283 -5.86 -2.33 -8.01
N ARG A 284 -5.95 -3.64 -8.24
CA ARG A 284 -5.30 -4.66 -7.41
C ARG A 284 -3.77 -4.52 -7.42
N ALA A 285 -3.18 -4.35 -8.60
CA ALA A 285 -1.73 -4.17 -8.74
C ALA A 285 -1.28 -2.87 -8.05
N SER A 286 -1.94 -1.74 -8.33
CA SER A 286 -1.64 -0.45 -7.72
C SER A 286 -1.75 -0.48 -6.19
N ALA A 287 -2.84 -1.03 -5.64
CA ALA A 287 -3.01 -1.18 -4.20
C ALA A 287 -1.91 -2.04 -3.55
N THR A 288 -1.51 -3.12 -4.24
CA THR A 288 -0.41 -3.98 -3.79
C THR A 288 0.92 -3.23 -3.74
N ILE A 289 1.22 -2.44 -4.78
CA ILE A 289 2.45 -1.63 -4.88
C ILE A 289 2.48 -0.59 -3.76
N THR A 290 1.37 0.14 -3.56
CA THR A 290 1.24 1.15 -2.50
C THR A 290 1.44 0.53 -1.12
N PHE A 291 0.75 -0.57 -0.83
CA PHE A 291 0.90 -1.27 0.44
C PHE A 291 2.33 -1.74 0.69
N PHE A 292 2.96 -2.36 -0.31
CA PHE A 292 4.36 -2.81 -0.22
C PHE A 292 5.32 -1.65 0.05
N ASN A 293 5.16 -0.54 -0.68
CA ASN A 293 6.00 0.65 -0.53
C ASN A 293 5.83 1.28 0.86
N GLN A 294 4.60 1.29 1.40
CA GLN A 294 4.33 1.74 2.77
C GLN A 294 5.06 0.85 3.79
N SER A 295 4.90 -0.47 3.71
CA SER A 295 5.58 -1.40 4.63
C SER A 295 7.11 -1.29 4.54
N LEU A 296 7.66 -1.07 3.35
CA LEU A 296 9.09 -0.85 3.16
C LEU A 296 9.58 0.45 3.83
N ALA A 297 8.77 1.51 3.77
CA ALA A 297 9.08 2.79 4.42
C ALA A 297 9.06 2.65 5.96
N GLU A 298 8.05 1.97 6.51
CA GLU A 298 7.92 1.68 7.93
C GLU A 298 9.12 0.87 8.44
N ALA A 299 9.49 -0.22 7.76
CA ALA A 299 10.64 -1.04 8.11
C ALA A 299 11.97 -0.25 8.11
N LYS A 300 12.15 0.69 7.16
CA LYS A 300 13.34 1.56 7.13
C LYS A 300 13.38 2.52 8.32
N GLN A 301 12.23 3.03 8.77
CA GLN A 301 12.16 3.89 9.94
C GLN A 301 12.53 3.15 11.23
N GLU A 302 12.04 1.91 11.40
CA GLU A 302 12.37 1.07 12.55
C GLU A 302 13.87 0.77 12.66
N VAL A 303 14.51 0.39 11.55
CA VAL A 303 15.96 0.14 11.51
C VAL A 303 16.75 1.43 11.81
N GLY A 304 16.30 2.57 11.29
CA GLY A 304 16.91 3.87 11.56
C GLY A 304 16.83 4.29 13.02
N GLN A 305 15.69 4.04 13.69
CA GLN A 305 15.51 4.34 15.11
C GLN A 305 16.36 3.42 16.00
N GLY A 306 16.46 2.12 15.67
CA GLY A 306 17.29 1.17 16.41
C GLY A 306 18.78 1.54 16.43
N ASN A 307 19.31 2.00 15.29
CA ASN A 307 20.72 2.42 15.20
C ASN A 307 21.00 3.73 15.96
N ARG A 308 20.01 4.63 16.08
CA ARG A 308 20.15 5.89 16.82
C ARG A 308 20.15 5.69 18.33
N ALA A 309 19.48 4.64 18.82
CA ALA A 309 19.48 4.27 20.24
C ALA A 309 20.82 3.65 20.71
N LEU A 310 21.57 3.02 19.80
CA LEU A 310 22.86 2.37 20.11
C LEU A 310 24.07 3.30 19.94
N SER A 311 23.97 4.36 19.12
CA SER A 311 25.00 5.40 19.09
C SER A 311 24.79 6.35 20.27
N GLY A 312 25.43 6.06 21.41
CA GLY A 312 25.38 6.86 22.65
C GLY A 312 25.97 8.28 22.53
N GLN A 313 25.51 9.07 21.57
CA GLN A 313 25.89 10.47 21.45
C GLN A 313 25.12 11.31 22.49
N PRO A 314 25.83 12.09 23.32
CA PRO A 314 25.19 13.03 24.23
C PRO A 314 24.45 14.09 23.40
N MET A 315 23.14 14.20 23.62
CA MET A 315 22.29 15.22 23.01
C MET A 315 22.85 16.62 23.33
N LYS A 316 23.47 17.26 22.35
CA LYS A 316 23.56 18.73 22.31
C LYS A 316 22.20 19.28 21.86
N PRO A 317 21.69 20.36 22.46
CA PRO A 317 20.51 21.04 21.94
C PRO A 317 20.85 21.62 20.56
N SER A 318 20.34 20.98 19.51
CA SER A 318 20.55 21.42 18.13
C SER A 318 19.35 22.24 17.67
N THR A 319 19.56 23.54 17.59
CA THR A 319 18.71 24.47 16.85
C THR A 319 19.09 24.32 15.38
N GLN A 320 18.42 23.43 14.64
CA GLN A 320 18.68 23.26 13.21
C GLN A 320 17.37 23.31 12.43
N ALA A 321 17.32 24.28 11.51
CA ALA A 321 16.16 24.61 10.70
C ALA A 321 15.75 23.46 9.75
N ALA A 322 14.44 23.33 9.56
CA ALA A 322 13.82 22.33 8.71
C ALA A 322 14.24 22.47 7.22
N PRO A 323 14.30 21.36 6.47
CA PRO A 323 14.58 21.38 5.03
C PRO A 323 13.50 22.13 4.26
N SER A 324 13.92 22.89 3.25
CA SER A 324 13.07 23.70 2.38
C SER A 324 12.24 22.82 1.44
N VAL A 325 10.92 22.85 1.62
CA VAL A 325 9.89 22.30 0.72
C VAL A 325 9.77 23.18 -0.55
N PRO A 326 9.52 22.63 -1.75
CA PRO A 326 9.44 23.39 -2.99
C PRO A 326 8.36 24.49 -2.94
N THR A 327 8.73 25.70 -3.30
CA THR A 327 7.99 26.96 -3.07
C THR A 327 6.82 27.22 -4.05
N GLY A 328 6.28 26.19 -4.72
CA GLY A 328 5.22 26.35 -5.71
C GLY A 328 3.80 26.13 -5.19
N THR A 329 3.63 25.42 -4.07
CA THR A 329 2.31 25.06 -3.53
C THR A 329 1.82 26.14 -2.57
N ARG A 330 0.64 26.70 -2.84
CA ARG A 330 -0.05 27.68 -1.98
C ARG A 330 -0.26 27.06 -0.59
N ARG A 331 0.53 27.49 0.39
CA ARG A 331 0.37 27.06 1.78
C ARG A 331 -0.99 27.49 2.31
N LEU A 332 -1.61 26.61 3.10
CA LEU A 332 -2.86 26.91 3.79
C LEU A 332 -2.62 28.02 4.85
N PRO A 333 -3.57 28.95 5.05
CA PRO A 333 -3.43 30.00 6.05
C PRO A 333 -3.34 29.39 7.47
N ASP A 334 -2.39 29.85 8.27
CA ASP A 334 -2.10 29.30 9.62
C ASP A 334 -3.17 29.65 10.67
N ASN A 335 -4.07 30.58 10.36
CA ASN A 335 -5.02 31.18 11.30
C ASN A 335 -6.48 30.76 11.09
N GLU A 336 -6.78 29.90 10.12
CA GLU A 336 -8.14 29.46 9.81
C GLU A 336 -8.30 27.96 10.12
N SER A 337 -9.38 27.56 10.79
CA SER A 337 -9.63 26.13 11.02
C SER A 337 -9.84 25.40 9.70
N LEU A 338 -9.13 24.29 9.52
CA LEU A 338 -9.26 23.42 8.35
C LEU A 338 -10.31 22.32 8.52
N ALA A 339 -10.90 22.14 9.71
CA ALA A 339 -11.89 21.09 9.97
C ALA A 339 -13.07 21.17 9.00
N GLY A 340 -13.40 20.10 8.29
CA GLY A 340 -14.41 20.01 7.24
C GLY A 340 -13.93 20.43 5.84
N ARG A 341 -12.67 20.85 5.67
CA ARG A 341 -12.08 21.13 4.34
C ARG A 341 -11.43 19.87 3.75
N LEU A 342 -11.34 19.88 2.43
CA LEU A 342 -10.53 18.93 1.68
C LEU A 342 -9.10 19.46 1.60
N VAL A 343 -8.12 18.60 1.88
CA VAL A 343 -6.70 18.88 1.78
C VAL A 343 -6.02 17.80 0.96
N ALA A 344 -5.01 18.18 0.19
CA ALA A 344 -4.10 17.22 -0.40
C ALA A 344 -3.00 16.96 0.63
N ASP A 345 -2.77 15.69 0.91
CA ASP A 345 -1.72 15.27 1.83
C ASP A 345 -0.41 14.98 1.09
N GLY A 346 0.65 14.73 1.86
CA GLY A 346 1.95 14.35 1.32
C GLY A 346 2.00 12.96 0.67
N TYR A 347 0.91 12.20 0.71
CA TYR A 347 0.77 10.85 0.14
C TYR A 347 0.08 10.86 -1.24
N GLY A 348 -0.26 12.03 -1.76
CA GLY A 348 -0.80 12.19 -3.12
C GLY A 348 -2.29 11.89 -3.24
N GLY A 349 -3.03 11.95 -2.12
CA GLY A 349 -4.49 11.81 -2.09
C GLY A 349 -5.20 13.06 -1.56
N VAL A 350 -6.50 13.15 -1.83
CA VAL A 350 -7.36 14.16 -1.20
C VAL A 350 -8.08 13.53 -0.01
N SER A 351 -8.05 14.25 1.11
CA SER A 351 -8.60 13.81 2.38
C SER A 351 -9.42 14.92 3.04
N ARG A 352 -10.46 14.54 3.76
CA ARG A 352 -11.27 15.47 4.55
C ARG A 352 -10.67 15.62 5.94
N VAL A 353 -10.51 16.86 6.40
CA VAL A 353 -10.06 17.15 7.76
C VAL A 353 -11.23 16.94 8.72
N LEU A 354 -11.11 16.00 9.64
CA LEU A 354 -12.09 15.77 10.71
C LEU A 354 -11.88 16.77 11.87
N GLU A 355 -10.63 16.95 12.29
CA GLU A 355 -10.25 17.81 13.42
C GLU A 355 -8.95 18.56 13.10
N ASP A 356 -8.90 19.85 13.47
CA ASP A 356 -7.72 20.72 13.31
C ASP A 356 -7.33 21.26 14.70
N ASN A 357 -6.22 20.74 15.23
CA ASN A 357 -5.69 21.12 16.54
C ASN A 357 -4.60 22.20 16.46
N GLY A 358 -4.49 22.88 15.31
CA GLY A 358 -3.53 23.94 15.06
C GLY A 358 -2.24 23.42 14.43
N ASP A 359 -1.51 22.51 15.08
CA ASP A 359 -0.28 21.92 14.54
C ASP A 359 -0.51 20.60 13.80
N LYS A 360 -1.56 19.87 14.18
CA LYS A 360 -1.93 18.54 13.68
C LYS A 360 -3.34 18.55 13.08
N LEU A 361 -3.47 17.81 11.98
CA LEU A 361 -4.74 17.54 11.32
C LEU A 361 -5.07 16.06 11.44
N PHE A 362 -6.30 15.76 11.86
CA PHE A 362 -6.87 14.42 11.82
C PHE A 362 -7.69 14.33 10.55
N LEU A 363 -7.29 13.42 9.67
CA LEU A 363 -7.83 13.27 8.33
C LEU A 363 -8.60 11.97 8.21
N ILE A 364 -9.51 11.94 7.24
CA ILE A 364 -10.05 10.72 6.64
C ILE A 364 -9.79 10.80 5.14
N ASP A 365 -9.13 9.78 4.58
CA ASP A 365 -8.95 9.71 3.13
C ASP A 365 -10.22 9.21 2.44
N SER A 366 -10.18 9.25 1.11
CA SER A 366 -11.19 8.64 0.25
C SER A 366 -11.46 7.15 0.53
N LEU A 367 -10.60 6.43 1.24
CA LEU A 367 -10.80 5.02 1.59
C LEU A 367 -11.39 4.84 2.99
N GLY A 368 -11.75 5.92 3.68
CA GLY A 368 -12.24 5.89 5.06
C GLY A 368 -11.14 5.69 6.10
N LYS A 369 -9.86 5.68 5.69
CA LYS A 369 -8.74 5.50 6.62
C LYS A 369 -8.49 6.81 7.35
N ARG A 370 -8.47 6.71 8.68
CA ARG A 370 -8.17 7.83 9.56
C ARG A 370 -6.67 7.88 9.87
N TYR A 371 -6.08 9.06 9.80
CA TYR A 371 -4.67 9.25 10.13
C TYR A 371 -4.38 10.70 10.51
N GLU A 372 -3.20 10.91 11.06
CA GLU A 372 -2.74 12.21 11.56
C GLU A 372 -1.57 12.71 10.70
N ILE A 373 -1.61 13.98 10.33
CA ILE A 373 -0.48 14.67 9.71
C ILE A 373 -0.19 16.01 10.40
N TYR A 374 1.03 16.50 10.25
CA TYR A 374 1.34 17.88 10.59
C TYR A 374 0.72 18.83 9.56
N ARG A 375 0.13 19.93 10.02
CA ARG A 375 -0.50 20.96 9.17
C ARG A 375 0.42 21.48 8.05
N GLN A 376 1.72 21.54 8.30
CA GLN A 376 2.72 21.97 7.31
C GLN A 376 2.84 21.03 6.11
N GLY A 377 2.40 19.78 6.24
CA GLY A 377 2.35 18.79 5.17
C GLY A 377 1.05 18.82 4.35
N ALA A 378 0.06 19.62 4.76
CA ALA A 378 -1.19 19.78 4.03
C ALA A 378 -1.13 20.96 3.05
N ARG A 379 -1.74 20.79 1.88
CA ARG A 379 -1.93 21.88 0.91
C ARG A 379 -3.36 21.90 0.38
N THR A 380 -3.74 23.02 -0.23
CA THR A 380 -4.99 23.08 -0.99
C THR A 380 -4.91 22.06 -2.14
N PRO A 381 -5.90 21.17 -2.30
CA PRO A 381 -5.91 20.23 -3.40
C PRO A 381 -5.96 20.96 -4.74
N ASP A 382 -5.18 20.51 -5.71
CA ASP A 382 -5.28 20.91 -7.12
C ASP A 382 -5.97 19.83 -7.95
N GLU A 383 -6.16 20.08 -9.25
CA GLU A 383 -6.87 19.16 -10.15
C GLU A 383 -6.24 17.76 -10.19
N SER A 384 -4.90 17.67 -10.16
CA SER A 384 -4.17 16.40 -10.25
C SER A 384 -4.37 15.51 -9.02
N ASP A 385 -4.58 16.12 -7.85
CA ASP A 385 -4.84 15.38 -6.60
C ASP A 385 -6.17 14.62 -6.67
N PHE A 386 -7.14 15.16 -7.40
CA PHE A 386 -8.45 14.56 -7.53
C PHE A 386 -8.55 13.48 -8.63
N GLU A 387 -7.62 13.45 -9.59
CA GLU A 387 -7.67 12.48 -10.71
C GLU A 387 -7.63 11.02 -10.24
N MET A 388 -7.00 10.77 -9.08
CA MET A 388 -6.90 9.44 -8.49
C MET A 388 -8.00 9.13 -7.46
N CYS A 389 -8.80 10.11 -7.04
CA CYS A 389 -9.87 9.90 -6.05
C CYS A 389 -11.17 9.45 -6.72
N ARG A 390 -11.56 8.19 -6.52
CA ARG A 390 -12.85 7.60 -6.97
C ARG A 390 -13.96 7.67 -5.92
N VAL A 391 -13.83 8.56 -4.94
CA VAL A 391 -14.83 8.74 -3.88
C VAL A 391 -15.43 10.12 -3.96
N ALA A 392 -16.76 10.16 -3.87
CA ALA A 392 -17.52 11.39 -3.79
C ALA A 392 -17.38 11.95 -2.37
N MET A 393 -16.44 12.89 -2.21
CA MET A 393 -16.14 13.47 -0.90
C MET A 393 -17.07 14.63 -0.60
N SER A 394 -17.70 14.59 0.56
CA SER A 394 -18.62 15.63 0.98
C SER A 394 -17.86 16.92 1.34
N PHE A 395 -18.44 18.08 1.03
CA PHE A 395 -17.92 19.36 1.46
C PHE A 395 -19.03 20.36 1.74
N ASP A 396 -18.73 21.33 2.63
CA ASP A 396 -19.62 22.44 2.96
C ASP A 396 -19.53 23.53 1.87
N PRO A 397 -20.62 23.81 1.13
CA PRO A 397 -20.62 24.83 0.07
C PRO A 397 -20.32 26.24 0.60
N ALA A 398 -20.64 26.55 1.85
CA ALA A 398 -20.36 27.85 2.45
C ALA A 398 -18.85 28.13 2.57
N ARG A 399 -18.04 27.07 2.61
CA ARG A 399 -16.58 27.15 2.66
C ARG A 399 -15.93 27.11 1.27
N GLN A 400 -16.71 26.86 0.21
CA GLN A 400 -16.29 26.87 -1.19
C GLN A 400 -17.32 27.62 -2.06
N PRO A 401 -17.49 28.94 -1.87
CA PRO A 401 -18.58 29.72 -2.49
C PRO A 401 -18.40 29.95 -4.00
N GLU A 402 -17.43 29.33 -4.66
CA GLU A 402 -17.12 29.55 -6.08
C GLU A 402 -17.32 28.29 -6.94
N ALA A 403 -17.86 27.22 -6.36
CA ALA A 403 -18.13 26.00 -7.10
C ALA A 403 -19.51 26.03 -7.77
N SER A 404 -19.61 25.35 -8.92
CA SER A 404 -20.88 25.12 -9.61
C SER A 404 -21.06 23.64 -9.87
N CYS A 405 -22.30 23.15 -9.72
CA CYS A 405 -22.64 21.76 -9.98
C CYS A 405 -22.32 21.41 -11.44
N GLY A 406 -21.51 20.37 -11.68
CA GLY A 406 -21.12 19.94 -13.02
C GLY A 406 -22.31 19.54 -13.90
N ALA A 407 -23.35 18.97 -13.28
CA ALA A 407 -24.56 18.52 -13.96
C ALA A 407 -25.60 19.63 -14.15
N CYS A 408 -26.09 20.24 -13.06
CA CYS A 408 -27.20 21.19 -13.12
C CYS A 408 -26.79 22.67 -13.14
N ARG A 409 -25.48 22.97 -13.10
CA ARG A 409 -24.91 24.32 -13.09
C ARG A 409 -25.34 25.23 -11.94
N ARG A 410 -26.06 24.71 -10.94
CA ARG A 410 -26.38 25.42 -9.70
C ARG A 410 -25.08 25.88 -9.02
N SER A 411 -25.04 27.12 -8.55
CA SER A 411 -23.89 27.71 -7.86
C SER A 411 -23.95 27.41 -6.36
N THR A 412 -22.79 27.21 -5.72
CA THR A 412 -22.71 27.09 -4.26
C THR A 412 -23.06 28.40 -3.54
N LYS A 413 -23.07 29.54 -4.24
CA LYS A 413 -23.56 30.83 -3.69
C LYS A 413 -25.06 30.85 -3.44
N ASP A 414 -25.80 30.05 -4.19
CA ASP A 414 -27.28 30.02 -4.16
C ASP A 414 -27.79 28.87 -3.27
N THR A 415 -26.92 28.30 -2.45
CA THR A 415 -27.28 27.18 -1.58
C THR A 415 -27.69 27.63 -0.20
N GLY A 416 -28.77 27.03 0.32
CA GLY A 416 -29.16 27.22 1.71
C GLY A 416 -28.14 26.59 2.66
N ALA A 417 -28.07 27.11 3.89
CA ALA A 417 -27.29 26.47 4.95
C ALA A 417 -27.80 25.03 5.17
N GLY A 418 -26.89 24.07 5.23
CA GLY A 418 -27.20 22.65 5.46
C GLY A 418 -27.39 21.79 4.22
N GLU A 419 -27.27 22.36 3.00
CA GLU A 419 -27.24 21.54 1.79
C GLU A 419 -25.86 20.87 1.61
N MET A 420 -25.87 19.57 1.32
CA MET A 420 -24.67 18.78 1.12
C MET A 420 -24.19 18.84 -0.34
N TRP A 421 -22.87 18.94 -0.51
CA TRP A 421 -22.22 18.93 -1.81
C TRP A 421 -21.10 17.91 -1.84
N TYR A 422 -20.81 17.42 -3.04
CA TYR A 422 -19.83 16.36 -3.25
C TYR A 422 -18.81 16.78 -4.31
N LYS A 423 -17.55 16.49 -4.05
CA LYS A 423 -16.46 16.55 -5.03
C LYS A 423 -16.22 15.15 -5.58
N MET A 424 -16.37 14.98 -6.89
CA MET A 424 -16.05 13.74 -7.62
C MET A 424 -15.05 14.11 -8.71
N GLY A 425 -13.81 13.68 -8.53
CA GLY A 425 -12.70 14.33 -9.23
C GLY A 425 -12.64 15.82 -8.84
N TRP A 426 -12.27 16.68 -9.79
CA TRP A 426 -12.19 18.13 -9.58
C TRP A 426 -13.56 18.83 -9.60
N GLN A 427 -14.59 18.14 -10.09
CA GLN A 427 -15.93 18.69 -10.30
C GLN A 427 -16.79 18.60 -9.03
N ALA A 428 -17.55 19.67 -8.76
CA ALA A 428 -18.50 19.72 -7.67
C ALA A 428 -19.90 19.28 -8.17
N PHE A 429 -20.66 18.63 -7.32
CA PHE A 429 -22.03 18.19 -7.59
C PHE A 429 -22.89 18.47 -6.35
N CYS A 430 -24.10 19.00 -6.55
CA CYS A 430 -25.08 19.07 -5.47
C CYS A 430 -25.57 17.66 -5.11
N GLU A 431 -26.06 17.45 -3.90
CA GLU A 431 -26.54 16.14 -3.40
C GLU A 431 -27.42 15.36 -4.39
N GLY A 432 -28.41 16.02 -5.00
CA GLY A 432 -29.31 15.40 -5.97
C GLY A 432 -28.60 14.86 -7.20
N CYS A 433 -27.69 15.65 -7.79
CA CYS A 433 -26.92 15.22 -8.96
C CYS A 433 -25.78 14.27 -8.60
N ALA A 434 -25.24 14.37 -7.39
CA ALA A 434 -24.10 13.60 -6.95
C ALA A 434 -24.43 12.10 -6.91
N THR A 435 -25.62 11.75 -6.43
CA THR A 435 -26.08 10.35 -6.35
C THR A 435 -26.12 9.67 -7.71
N GLU A 436 -26.71 10.33 -8.71
CA GLU A 436 -26.85 9.81 -10.07
C GLU A 436 -25.49 9.72 -10.76
N TYR A 437 -24.67 10.77 -10.66
CA TYR A 437 -23.35 10.78 -11.28
C TYR A 437 -22.41 9.75 -10.65
N ALA A 438 -22.43 9.60 -9.32
CA ALA A 438 -21.63 8.61 -8.62
C ALA A 438 -21.97 7.19 -9.09
N ALA A 439 -23.25 6.86 -9.19
CA ALA A 439 -23.71 5.56 -9.65
C ALA A 439 -23.29 5.26 -11.10
N ASN A 440 -23.38 6.25 -11.99
CA ASN A 440 -23.03 6.09 -13.41
C ASN A 440 -21.52 5.93 -13.64
N GLU A 441 -20.70 6.67 -12.87
CA GLU A 441 -19.25 6.70 -13.05
C GLU A 441 -18.49 5.80 -12.06
N GLY A 442 -19.23 5.05 -11.23
CA GLY A 442 -18.67 4.11 -10.26
C GLY A 442 -17.94 4.77 -9.08
N TYR A 443 -18.34 5.98 -8.69
CA TYR A 443 -17.87 6.60 -7.45
C TYR A 443 -18.66 6.06 -6.25
N ILE A 444 -17.97 5.90 -5.13
CA ILE A 444 -18.59 5.55 -3.84
C ILE A 444 -18.76 6.84 -3.02
N LYS A 445 -19.89 7.02 -2.34
CA LYS A 445 -20.07 8.20 -1.47
C LYS A 445 -19.32 8.02 -0.17
N GLU A 446 -18.74 9.11 0.35
CA GLU A 446 -18.06 9.08 1.65
C GLU A 446 -18.95 8.57 2.80
N GLU A 447 -20.23 8.94 2.82
CA GLU A 447 -21.18 8.50 3.86
C GLU A 447 -21.43 6.99 3.82
N GLU A 448 -21.40 6.39 2.64
CA GLU A 448 -21.54 4.95 2.44
C GLU A 448 -20.30 4.20 2.97
N ILE A 449 -19.14 4.87 3.06
CA ILE A 449 -17.92 4.31 3.66
C ILE A 449 -18.06 4.26 5.18
N ASP A 450 -18.57 5.32 5.82
CA ASP A 450 -18.75 5.38 7.27
C ASP A 450 -19.78 4.34 7.76
N GLU A 451 -20.89 4.13 7.04
CA GLU A 451 -21.83 3.05 7.34
C GLU A 451 -21.18 1.67 7.19
N HIS A 452 -20.41 1.45 6.12
CA HIS A 452 -19.67 0.21 5.92
C HIS A 452 -18.62 -0.04 7.01
N MET A 453 -17.97 1.02 7.50
CA MET A 453 -16.93 0.93 8.52
C MET A 453 -17.52 0.76 9.94
N MET A 454 -18.68 1.36 10.25
CA MET A 454 -19.37 1.14 11.52
C MET A 454 -20.00 -0.26 11.62
N GLU A 455 -20.42 -0.86 10.52
CA GLU A 455 -20.85 -2.27 10.50
C GLU A 455 -19.69 -3.26 10.73
N LEU A 456 -18.44 -2.81 10.56
CA LEU A 456 -17.23 -3.61 10.72
C LEU A 456 -16.57 -3.49 12.11
N ALA A 457 -16.98 -2.52 12.95
CA ALA A 457 -16.49 -2.29 14.32
C ALA A 457 -17.40 -2.92 15.37
#